data_AF-A0A7X7YI15-F1
#
_entry.id   AF-A0A7X7YI15-F1
#
_cell.length_a   1.000
_cell.length_b   1.000
_cell.length_c   1.000
_cell.angle_alpha   90.00
_cell.angle_beta   90.00
_cell.angle_gamma   90.00
#
_symmetry.space_group_name_H-M   'P 1'
#
loop_
_entity.id
_entity.type
_entity.pdbx_description
1 polymer ?
#
loop_
_entity_poly.entity_id
_entity_poly.type
_entity_poly.pdbx_seq_one_letter_code
_entity_poly.pdbx_strand_id
1 'polypeptide(L)'
;MAQIDTEKEFFELTINKETTLPVSGGRSLLQCLSDHHIYLPSACGGRGLCGLCKIHVEGNAGPIQPAEMKKLSEEERIHLGFRLACQVKVQSHLQIIIPPEYQIHQGFMATLTEKLELNYDTIRFRFKIADPYNVTFIPGQFIQLICPPYKGSPYPVQRAYSIASDPAQNDMIDLIIRKVPNGICTTWCFEFLQIGQNVRFTGPFGDFHLTATTSPMIFI
;
A
#
# COMPACT_ATOMS: atom_id res chain seq x y z
N MET A 1 -3.01 28.07 24.38
CA MET A 1 -1.67 28.00 23.76
C MET A 1 -1.88 27.84 22.28
N ALA A 2 -1.45 28.84 21.51
CA ALA A 2 -1.76 29.00 20.09
C ALA A 2 -1.29 27.78 19.27
N GLN A 3 -2.20 27.20 18.51
CA GLN A 3 -1.86 26.29 17.42
C GLN A 3 -1.08 27.09 16.39
N ILE A 4 0.18 26.73 16.17
CA ILE A 4 0.94 27.15 15.01
C ILE A 4 0.36 26.35 13.85
N ASP A 5 -0.59 26.94 13.13
CA ASP A 5 -0.93 26.52 11.77
C ASP A 5 0.31 26.81 10.93
N THR A 6 1.15 25.79 10.73
CA THR A 6 2.13 25.80 9.64
C THR A 6 1.33 25.86 8.35
N GLU A 7 1.41 26.97 7.63
CA GLU A 7 0.85 27.12 6.28
C GLU A 7 1.23 25.89 5.46
N LYS A 8 0.25 25.03 5.16
CA LYS A 8 0.47 23.88 4.31
C LYS A 8 0.70 24.40 2.90
N GLU A 9 1.96 24.37 2.47
CA GLU A 9 2.31 24.64 1.09
C GLU A 9 1.70 23.55 0.21
N PHE A 10 1.02 23.95 -0.86
CA PHE A 10 0.39 23.06 -1.83
C PHE A 10 1.15 23.09 -3.14
N PHE A 11 1.32 21.92 -3.74
CA PHE A 11 1.96 21.74 -5.04
C PHE A 11 1.01 21.04 -6.00
N GLU A 12 1.23 21.21 -7.29
CA GLU A 12 0.49 20.47 -8.32
C GLU A 12 1.24 19.20 -8.70
N LEU A 13 0.51 18.08 -8.72
CA LEU A 13 1.00 16.79 -9.18
C LEU A 13 0.21 16.37 -10.43
N THR A 14 0.89 16.31 -11.58
CA THR A 14 0.30 15.80 -12.81
C THR A 14 0.65 14.32 -12.99
N ILE A 15 -0.36 13.49 -13.18
CA ILE A 15 -0.27 12.04 -13.29
C ILE A 15 -0.59 11.65 -14.74
N ASN A 16 0.33 10.93 -15.37
CA ASN A 16 0.21 10.41 -16.74
C ASN A 16 -0.14 11.48 -17.78
N LYS A 17 0.21 12.75 -17.54
CA LYS A 17 -0.10 13.91 -18.40
C LYS A 17 -1.60 14.17 -18.62
N GLU A 18 -2.45 13.55 -17.79
CA GLU A 18 -3.91 13.59 -17.95
C GLU A 18 -4.59 14.19 -16.71
N THR A 19 -4.22 13.71 -15.52
CA THR A 19 -4.89 14.09 -14.27
C THR A 19 -3.99 14.99 -13.44
N THR A 20 -4.47 16.15 -13.01
CA THR A 20 -3.72 17.04 -12.10
C THR A 20 -4.44 17.17 -10.77
N LEU A 21 -3.69 17.01 -9.67
CA LEU A 21 -4.21 17.03 -8.31
C LEU A 21 -3.38 17.95 -7.41
N PRO A 22 -4.01 18.72 -6.50
CA PRO A 22 -3.30 19.50 -5.51
C PRO A 22 -2.83 18.60 -4.36
N VAL A 23 -1.54 18.61 -4.05
CA VAL A 23 -0.94 17.78 -3.00
C VAL A 23 -0.25 18.64 -1.94
N SER A 24 -0.33 18.21 -0.68
CA SER A 24 0.35 18.90 0.43
C SER A 24 1.85 18.62 0.42
N GLY A 25 2.66 19.67 0.61
CA GLY A 25 4.11 19.59 0.78
C GLY A 25 4.56 18.79 2.01
N GLY A 26 5.81 18.34 2.00
CA GLY A 26 6.50 17.72 3.14
C GLY A 26 6.17 16.23 3.40
N ARG A 27 5.08 15.71 2.84
CA ARG A 27 4.76 14.27 2.84
C ARG A 27 5.50 13.55 1.72
N SER A 28 5.57 12.22 1.82
CA SER A 28 6.12 11.43 0.69
C SER A 28 5.08 11.34 -0.43
N LEU A 29 5.56 11.22 -1.67
CA LEU A 29 4.70 11.10 -2.84
C LEU A 29 3.74 9.91 -2.73
N LEU A 30 4.18 8.79 -2.16
CA LEU A 30 3.30 7.64 -1.85
C LEU A 30 2.12 8.02 -0.94
N GLN A 31 2.37 8.83 0.09
CA GLN A 31 1.31 9.27 1.01
C GLN A 31 0.37 10.25 0.34
N CYS A 32 0.89 11.23 -0.40
CA CYS A 32 0.07 12.19 -1.16
C CYS A 32 -0.85 11.45 -2.13
N LEU A 33 -0.33 10.50 -2.91
CA LEU A 33 -1.15 9.68 -3.81
C LEU A 33 -2.23 8.90 -3.05
N SER A 34 -1.89 8.31 -1.90
CA SER A 34 -2.84 7.56 -1.08
C SER A 34 -3.96 8.44 -0.50
N ASP A 35 -3.67 9.70 -0.16
CA ASP A 35 -4.66 10.68 0.30
C ASP A 35 -5.68 10.99 -0.80
N HIS A 36 -5.28 10.89 -2.07
CA HIS A 36 -6.15 11.01 -3.25
C HIS A 36 -6.70 9.67 -3.77
N HIS A 37 -6.65 8.61 -2.94
CA HIS A 37 -7.10 7.27 -3.30
C HIS A 37 -6.35 6.61 -4.48
N ILE A 38 -5.13 7.07 -4.77
CA ILE A 38 -4.24 6.46 -5.75
C ILE A 38 -3.21 5.62 -4.99
N TYR A 39 -3.36 4.31 -5.05
CA TYR A 39 -2.56 3.39 -4.23
C TYR A 39 -1.50 2.70 -5.06
N LEU A 40 -0.23 2.98 -4.75
CA LEU A 40 0.89 2.24 -5.30
C LEU A 40 1.20 1.00 -4.46
N PRO A 41 1.73 -0.07 -5.06
CA PRO A 41 2.15 -1.25 -4.30
C PRO A 41 3.31 -0.94 -3.36
N SER A 42 3.20 -1.39 -2.11
CA SER A 42 4.13 -1.08 -1.02
C SER A 42 4.09 -2.15 0.08
N ALA A 43 4.79 -3.27 -0.15
CA ALA A 43 4.99 -4.32 0.87
C ALA A 43 5.68 -3.82 2.14
N CYS A 44 6.62 -2.87 2.03
CA CYS A 44 7.37 -2.36 3.19
C CYS A 44 6.70 -1.19 3.92
N GLY A 45 5.48 -0.78 3.52
CA GLY A 45 4.79 0.37 4.11
C GLY A 45 5.54 1.69 4.01
N GLY A 46 6.28 1.90 2.92
CA GLY A 46 7.01 3.15 2.64
C GLY A 46 8.41 3.28 3.25
N ARG A 47 9.01 2.19 3.75
CA ARG A 47 10.37 2.19 4.32
C ARG A 47 11.51 2.12 3.29
N GLY A 48 11.20 2.12 1.99
CA GLY A 48 12.21 2.04 0.92
C GLY A 48 12.89 0.67 0.79
N LEU A 49 12.30 -0.41 1.33
CA LEU A 49 12.93 -1.73 1.37
C LEU A 49 12.48 -2.67 0.25
N CYS A 50 11.26 -2.51 -0.29
CA CYS A 50 10.70 -3.46 -1.26
C CYS A 50 10.94 -3.07 -2.73
N GLY A 51 11.07 -1.78 -3.06
CA GLY A 51 11.20 -1.32 -4.45
C GLY A 51 9.89 -1.26 -5.25
N LEU A 52 8.81 -1.88 -4.76
CA LEU A 52 7.52 -1.96 -5.48
C LEU A 52 6.88 -0.61 -5.84
N CYS A 53 7.07 0.45 -5.04
CA CYS A 53 6.49 1.77 -5.36
C CYS A 53 7.33 2.56 -6.38
N LYS A 54 7.97 1.87 -7.32
CA LYS A 54 8.83 2.47 -8.35
C LYS A 54 7.96 3.11 -9.43
N ILE A 55 8.19 4.38 -9.70
CA ILE A 55 7.47 5.16 -10.71
C ILE A 55 8.44 6.11 -11.41
N HIS A 56 8.03 6.64 -12.55
CA HIS A 56 8.77 7.70 -13.24
C HIS A 56 8.39 9.06 -12.66
N VAL A 57 9.37 9.92 -12.41
CA VAL A 57 9.14 11.30 -11.97
C VAL A 57 9.89 12.26 -12.88
N GLU A 58 9.14 13.09 -13.60
CA GLU A 58 9.63 14.22 -14.39
C GLU A 58 9.67 15.49 -13.51
N GLY A 59 10.79 16.20 -13.55
CA GLY A 59 11.01 17.41 -12.75
C GLY A 59 11.92 17.20 -11.54
N ASN A 60 11.89 18.15 -10.59
CA ASN A 60 12.79 18.15 -9.44
C ASN A 60 12.24 17.32 -8.26
N ALA A 61 12.49 16.01 -8.29
CA ALA A 61 12.15 15.09 -7.19
C ALA A 61 13.13 15.14 -5.99
N GLY A 62 13.98 16.16 -5.92
CA GLY A 62 15.06 16.26 -4.95
C GLY A 62 16.15 15.20 -5.12
N PRO A 63 17.14 15.14 -4.22
CA PRO A 63 18.25 14.20 -4.31
C PRO A 63 17.79 12.74 -4.14
N ILE A 64 18.49 11.83 -4.80
CA ILE A 64 18.29 10.38 -4.67
C ILE A 64 18.64 9.94 -3.25
N GLN A 65 17.72 9.24 -2.59
CA GLN A 65 17.92 8.75 -1.23
C GLN A 65 18.74 7.46 -1.19
N PRO A 66 19.48 7.16 -0.10
CA PRO A 66 20.27 5.93 0.01
C PRO A 66 19.46 4.63 -0.18
N ALA A 67 18.18 4.64 0.21
CA ALA A 67 17.27 3.51 0.00
C ALA A 67 16.97 3.27 -1.50
N GLU A 68 16.88 4.35 -2.29
CA GLU A 68 16.66 4.28 -3.74
C GLU A 68 17.89 3.69 -4.44
N MET A 69 19.10 4.05 -4.01
CA MET A 69 20.35 3.52 -4.59
C MET A 69 20.48 2.00 -4.48
N LYS A 70 19.86 1.39 -3.46
CA LYS A 70 19.87 -0.07 -3.26
C LYS A 70 18.82 -0.82 -4.08
N LYS A 71 17.87 -0.10 -4.67
CA LYS A 71 16.69 -0.69 -5.33
C LYS A 71 16.55 -0.32 -6.79
N LEU A 72 17.27 0.70 -7.23
CA LEU A 72 17.27 1.17 -8.60
C LEU A 72 18.67 0.97 -9.19
N SER A 73 18.72 0.49 -10.44
CA SER A 73 19.97 0.43 -11.20
C SER A 73 20.51 1.85 -11.47
N GLU A 74 21.75 1.94 -11.93
CA GLU A 74 22.31 3.23 -12.35
C GLU A 74 21.55 3.83 -13.54
N GLU A 75 21.22 3.00 -14.54
CA GLU A 75 20.43 3.40 -15.71
C GLU A 75 19.04 3.93 -15.33
N GLU A 76 18.35 3.23 -14.42
CA GLU A 76 17.03 3.63 -13.92
C GLU A 76 17.06 5.01 -13.25
N ARG A 77 18.14 5.31 -12.51
CA ARG A 77 18.29 6.55 -11.74
C ARG A 77 18.71 7.73 -12.60
N ILE A 78 19.71 7.53 -13.46
CA ILE A 78 20.40 8.62 -14.16
C ILE A 78 19.72 8.94 -15.49
N HIS A 79 19.26 7.91 -16.21
CA HIS A 79 18.79 8.08 -17.58
C HIS A 79 17.28 8.02 -17.72
N LEU A 80 16.61 7.30 -16.81
CA LEU A 80 15.19 7.00 -16.92
C LEU A 80 14.33 7.66 -15.84
N GLY A 81 14.87 8.51 -14.96
CA GLY A 81 14.04 9.27 -14.00
C GLY A 81 13.19 8.43 -13.04
N PHE A 82 13.53 7.15 -12.82
CA PHE A 82 12.80 6.31 -11.88
C PHE A 82 13.13 6.69 -10.44
N ARG A 83 12.09 6.73 -9.61
CA ARG A 83 12.18 7.03 -8.18
C ARG A 83 11.29 6.09 -7.39
N LEU A 84 11.59 5.93 -6.10
CA LEU A 84 10.67 5.27 -5.18
C LEU A 84 9.70 6.32 -4.61
N ALA A 85 8.42 6.22 -4.95
CA ALA A 85 7.40 7.17 -4.49
C ALA A 85 7.37 7.33 -2.96
N CYS A 86 7.73 6.30 -2.19
CA CYS A 86 7.79 6.41 -0.74
C CYS A 86 8.96 7.25 -0.20
N GLN A 87 10.01 7.44 -0.99
CA GLN A 87 11.23 8.18 -0.60
C GLN A 87 11.27 9.60 -1.17
N VAL A 88 10.52 9.88 -2.24
CA VAL A 88 10.37 11.23 -2.79
C VAL A 88 9.51 12.08 -1.87
N LYS A 89 10.04 13.22 -1.44
CA LYS A 89 9.29 14.25 -0.70
C LYS A 89 8.75 15.29 -1.67
N VAL A 90 7.48 15.64 -1.53
CA VAL A 90 6.87 16.68 -2.37
C VAL A 90 7.29 18.05 -1.85
N GLN A 91 8.07 18.77 -2.66
CA GLN A 91 8.63 20.10 -2.36
C GLN A 91 8.50 21.08 -3.55
N SER A 92 7.93 20.64 -4.66
CA SER A 92 7.68 21.42 -5.85
C SER A 92 6.53 20.81 -6.65
N HIS A 93 6.08 21.48 -7.70
CA HIS A 93 5.25 20.86 -8.73
C HIS A 93 6.00 19.67 -9.35
N LEU A 94 5.28 18.57 -9.60
CA LEU A 94 5.86 17.33 -10.12
C LEU A 94 4.97 16.76 -11.22
N GLN A 95 5.60 16.11 -12.20
CA GLN A 95 4.90 15.26 -13.16
C GLN A 95 5.35 13.82 -12.94
N ILE A 96 4.41 12.88 -12.92
CA ILE A 96 4.71 11.47 -12.67
C ILE A 96 4.05 10.58 -13.70
N ILE A 97 4.69 9.45 -13.98
CA ILE A 97 4.10 8.38 -14.79
C ILE A 97 3.93 7.16 -13.89
N ILE A 98 2.67 6.82 -13.64
CA ILE A 98 2.25 5.62 -12.94
C ILE A 98 2.01 4.54 -13.99
N PRO A 99 2.72 3.39 -13.90
CA PRO A 99 2.51 2.27 -14.80
C PRO A 99 1.03 1.82 -14.82
N PRO A 100 0.45 1.50 -16.00
CA PRO A 100 -0.95 1.11 -16.14
C PRO A 100 -1.37 -0.05 -15.21
N GLU A 101 -0.46 -0.98 -14.95
CA GLU A 101 -0.68 -2.12 -14.06
C GLU A 101 -1.08 -1.70 -12.64
N TYR A 102 -0.60 -0.57 -12.13
CA TYR A 102 -0.97 -0.09 -10.79
C TYR A 102 -2.38 0.50 -10.76
N GLN A 103 -2.88 0.98 -11.88
CA GLN A 103 -4.22 1.58 -11.97
C GLN A 103 -5.34 0.54 -11.90
N ILE A 104 -5.06 -0.72 -12.22
CA ILE A 104 -6.05 -1.81 -12.14
C ILE A 104 -6.42 -2.11 -10.68
N HIS A 105 -5.57 -1.73 -9.72
CA HIS A 105 -5.68 -2.09 -8.31
C HIS A 105 -6.24 -0.98 -7.40
N GLN A 106 -7.10 -0.10 -7.93
CA GLN A 106 -7.63 1.12 -7.26
C GLN A 106 -8.41 0.87 -5.95
N GLY A 107 -8.76 -0.39 -5.67
CA GLY A 107 -9.23 -0.84 -4.37
C GLY A 107 -10.69 -1.26 -4.33
N PHE A 108 -11.02 -2.06 -3.32
CA PHE A 108 -12.32 -2.67 -3.13
C PHE A 108 -12.71 -2.62 -1.65
N MET A 109 -14.02 -2.70 -1.39
CA MET A 109 -14.58 -2.75 -0.04
C MET A 109 -14.80 -4.20 0.37
N ALA A 110 -14.61 -4.49 1.65
CA ALA A 110 -14.93 -5.79 2.21
C ALA A 110 -15.45 -5.65 3.65
N THR A 111 -16.34 -6.54 4.07
CA THR A 111 -16.90 -6.58 5.42
C THR A 111 -16.20 -7.67 6.23
N LEU A 112 -15.72 -7.36 7.44
CA LEU A 112 -15.21 -8.38 8.35
C LEU A 112 -16.34 -9.31 8.78
N THR A 113 -16.24 -10.61 8.50
CA THR A 113 -17.27 -11.61 8.84
C THR A 113 -16.84 -12.53 9.97
N GLU A 114 -15.54 -12.75 10.15
CA GLU A 114 -15.03 -13.67 11.18
C GLU A 114 -13.70 -13.18 11.75
N LYS A 115 -13.51 -13.39 13.06
CA LYS A 115 -12.21 -13.37 13.72
C LYS A 115 -11.99 -14.72 14.40
N LEU A 116 -10.89 -15.39 14.04
CA LEU A 116 -10.47 -16.64 14.66
C LEU A 116 -9.11 -16.45 15.31
N GLU A 117 -9.06 -16.49 16.65
CA GLU A 117 -7.80 -16.49 17.40
C GLU A 117 -7.05 -17.80 17.13
N LEU A 118 -5.85 -17.70 16.56
CA LEU A 118 -5.00 -18.86 16.27
C LEU A 118 -4.05 -19.15 17.43
N ASN A 119 -3.57 -18.09 18.09
CA ASN A 119 -2.74 -18.13 19.29
C ASN A 119 -2.78 -16.76 20.01
N TYR A 120 -1.92 -16.56 21.01
CA TYR A 120 -1.92 -15.36 21.87
C TYR A 120 -1.65 -14.03 21.15
N ASP A 121 -1.03 -14.02 19.98
CA ASP A 121 -0.71 -12.81 19.23
C ASP A 121 -1.15 -12.84 17.77
N THR A 122 -1.86 -13.88 17.32
CA THR A 122 -2.19 -14.08 15.91
C THR A 122 -3.67 -14.40 15.73
N ILE A 123 -4.32 -13.65 14.84
CA ILE A 123 -5.73 -13.80 14.50
C ILE A 123 -5.87 -13.96 12.99
N ARG A 124 -6.71 -14.90 12.56
CA ARG A 124 -7.24 -14.93 11.19
C ARG A 124 -8.47 -14.03 11.10
N PHE A 125 -8.41 -13.06 10.21
CA PHE A 125 -9.51 -12.18 9.85
C PHE A 125 -10.06 -12.61 8.50
N ARG A 126 -11.36 -12.91 8.44
CA ARG A 126 -12.04 -13.28 7.20
C ARG A 126 -12.95 -12.15 6.76
N PHE A 127 -12.82 -11.71 5.51
CA PHE A 127 -13.63 -10.65 4.96
C PHE A 127 -14.43 -11.12 3.75
N LYS A 128 -15.70 -10.72 3.70
CA LYS A 128 -16.55 -10.85 2.52
C LYS A 128 -16.35 -9.63 1.63
N ILE A 129 -15.95 -9.83 0.38
CA ILE A 129 -15.81 -8.75 -0.59
C ILE A 129 -17.21 -8.22 -0.94
N ALA A 130 -17.35 -6.90 -0.98
CA ALA A 130 -18.62 -6.26 -1.32
C ALA A 130 -18.89 -6.33 -2.83
N ASP A 131 -20.14 -6.56 -3.21
CA ASP A 131 -20.57 -6.52 -4.61
C ASP A 131 -20.30 -5.13 -5.24
N PRO A 132 -20.01 -5.05 -6.56
CA PRO A 132 -19.89 -6.13 -7.54
C PRO A 132 -18.45 -6.67 -7.65
N TYR A 133 -17.59 -6.40 -6.66
CA TYR A 133 -16.17 -6.73 -6.77
C TYR A 133 -15.93 -8.21 -6.51
N ASN A 134 -15.03 -8.81 -7.30
CA ASN A 134 -14.40 -10.09 -7.00
C ASN A 134 -12.90 -9.89 -7.08
N VAL A 135 -12.15 -10.60 -6.24
CA VAL A 135 -10.69 -10.53 -6.22
C VAL A 135 -10.14 -11.85 -6.72
N THR A 136 -9.59 -11.82 -7.94
CA THR A 136 -8.78 -12.91 -8.47
C THR A 136 -7.32 -12.63 -8.15
N PHE A 137 -6.64 -13.60 -7.55
CA PHE A 137 -5.24 -13.48 -7.16
C PHE A 137 -4.50 -14.80 -7.39
N ILE A 138 -3.17 -14.71 -7.48
CA ILE A 138 -2.28 -15.87 -7.54
C ILE A 138 -1.77 -16.17 -6.11
N PRO A 139 -1.81 -17.43 -5.62
CA PRO A 139 -1.27 -17.78 -4.31
C PRO A 139 0.15 -17.25 -4.10
N GLY A 140 0.34 -16.54 -2.98
CA GLY A 140 1.57 -15.83 -2.62
C GLY A 140 1.47 -14.29 -2.75
N GLN A 141 0.48 -13.79 -3.49
CA GLN A 141 0.19 -12.35 -3.56
C GLN A 141 -0.33 -11.78 -2.24
N PHE A 142 -0.27 -10.45 -2.13
CA PHE A 142 -0.72 -9.70 -0.97
C PHE A 142 -1.71 -8.59 -1.36
N ILE A 143 -2.50 -8.14 -0.40
CA ILE A 143 -3.33 -6.94 -0.51
C ILE A 143 -2.88 -5.91 0.53
N GLN A 144 -3.24 -4.65 0.34
CA GLN A 144 -2.98 -3.60 1.32
C GLN A 144 -4.26 -3.21 2.03
N LEU A 145 -4.28 -3.40 3.34
CA LEU A 145 -5.34 -2.92 4.21
C LEU A 145 -5.17 -1.43 4.47
N ILE A 146 -6.21 -0.64 4.20
CA ILE A 146 -6.26 0.77 4.55
C ILE A 146 -6.84 0.91 5.95
N CYS A 147 -5.97 1.07 6.93
CA CYS A 147 -6.34 1.36 8.31
C CYS A 147 -6.81 2.82 8.41
N PRO A 148 -8.05 3.08 8.84
CA PRO A 148 -8.55 4.43 9.04
C PRO A 148 -7.84 5.12 10.22
N PRO A 149 -7.97 6.44 10.35
CA PRO A 149 -7.59 7.14 11.58
C PRO A 149 -8.32 6.58 12.80
N TYR A 150 -7.61 6.50 13.92
CA TYR A 150 -8.16 6.12 15.22
C TYR A 150 -7.31 6.75 16.34
N LYS A 151 -7.67 6.54 17.60
CA LYS A 151 -6.96 7.15 18.76
C LYS A 151 -5.44 6.93 18.73
N GLY A 152 -4.96 5.80 18.20
CA GLY A 152 -3.53 5.49 18.08
C GLY A 152 -2.84 6.01 16.81
N SER A 153 -3.57 6.55 15.84
CA SER A 153 -3.01 7.17 14.64
C SER A 153 -4.01 8.17 14.03
N PRO A 154 -3.73 9.49 14.06
CA PRO A 154 -4.65 10.51 13.52
C PRO A 154 -4.70 10.53 11.99
N TYR A 155 -3.84 9.76 11.31
CA TYR A 155 -3.80 9.65 9.86
C TYR A 155 -4.06 8.20 9.43
N PRO A 156 -4.64 7.99 8.23
CA PRO A 156 -4.78 6.64 7.69
C PRO A 156 -3.40 6.04 7.39
N VAL A 157 -3.28 4.74 7.59
CA VAL A 157 -2.06 4.00 7.23
C VAL A 157 -2.41 2.79 6.38
N GLN A 158 -1.57 2.52 5.38
CA GLN A 158 -1.70 1.31 4.57
C GLN A 158 -0.67 0.27 4.99
N ARG A 159 -1.07 -1.00 5.06
CA ARG A 159 -0.16 -2.13 5.34
C ARG A 159 -0.49 -3.33 4.47
N ALA A 160 0.55 -3.95 3.94
CA ALA A 160 0.46 -5.17 3.17
C ALA A 160 0.25 -6.40 4.07
N TYR A 161 -0.63 -7.29 3.65
CA TYR A 161 -0.85 -8.62 4.24
C TYR A 161 -1.03 -9.63 3.11
N SER A 162 -0.30 -10.75 3.18
CA SER A 162 -0.46 -11.86 2.23
C SER A 162 -1.86 -12.46 2.34
N ILE A 163 -2.42 -12.85 1.19
CA ILE A 163 -3.73 -13.49 1.14
C ILE A 163 -3.55 -14.95 1.57
N ALA A 164 -4.36 -15.39 2.53
CA ALA A 164 -4.30 -16.74 3.10
C ALA A 164 -5.51 -17.61 2.72
N SER A 165 -6.52 -17.05 2.04
CA SER A 165 -7.67 -17.81 1.54
C SER A 165 -7.34 -18.58 0.26
N ASP A 166 -8.23 -19.51 -0.09
CA ASP A 166 -8.17 -20.24 -1.36
C ASP A 166 -8.53 -19.30 -2.53
N PRO A 167 -7.71 -19.17 -3.59
CA PRO A 167 -8.03 -18.36 -4.76
C PRO A 167 -9.30 -18.80 -5.51
N ALA A 168 -9.81 -20.00 -5.28
CA ALA A 168 -11.10 -20.44 -5.81
C ALA A 168 -12.30 -19.69 -5.17
N GLN A 169 -12.11 -19.08 -3.99
CA GLN A 169 -13.12 -18.28 -3.30
C GLN A 169 -12.87 -16.79 -3.56
N ASN A 170 -13.34 -16.30 -4.70
CA ASN A 170 -13.04 -14.94 -5.19
C ASN A 170 -13.88 -13.83 -4.52
N ASP A 171 -14.80 -14.20 -3.64
CA ASP A 171 -15.67 -13.32 -2.85
C ASP A 171 -15.26 -13.23 -1.38
N MET A 172 -14.23 -13.98 -0.97
CA MET A 172 -13.75 -14.08 0.40
C MET A 172 -12.23 -13.97 0.47
N ILE A 173 -11.74 -13.20 1.44
CA ILE A 173 -10.30 -13.07 1.70
C ILE A 173 -9.98 -13.32 3.16
N ASP A 174 -8.99 -14.17 3.42
CA ASP A 174 -8.46 -14.41 4.75
C ASP A 174 -7.11 -13.72 4.90
N LEU A 175 -6.93 -12.98 6.00
CA LEU A 175 -5.65 -12.42 6.42
C LEU A 175 -5.26 -12.98 7.77
N ILE A 176 -4.05 -13.52 7.88
CA ILE A 176 -3.48 -13.96 9.15
C ILE A 176 -2.55 -12.87 9.66
N ILE A 177 -2.97 -12.17 10.71
CA ILE A 177 -2.27 -10.98 11.20
C ILE A 177 -1.74 -11.26 12.60
N ARG A 178 -0.44 -11.07 12.77
CA ARG A 178 0.23 -11.06 14.07
C ARG A 178 0.22 -9.65 14.67
N LYS A 179 -0.09 -9.53 15.95
CA LYS A 179 0.02 -8.30 16.74
C LYS A 179 1.50 -7.92 16.85
N VAL A 180 1.82 -6.72 16.42
CA VAL A 180 3.16 -6.15 16.55
C VAL A 180 3.09 -5.09 17.65
N PRO A 181 3.96 -5.14 18.69
CA PRO A 181 4.03 -4.10 19.70
C PRO A 181 4.19 -2.71 19.06
N ASN A 182 3.35 -1.75 19.48
CA ASN A 182 3.30 -0.39 18.92
C ASN A 182 2.98 -0.32 17.41
N GLY A 183 2.56 -1.43 16.80
CA GLY A 183 2.17 -1.48 15.40
C GLY A 183 0.81 -0.82 15.20
N ILE A 184 0.76 0.26 14.41
CA ILE A 184 -0.47 1.04 14.17
C ILE A 184 -1.61 0.17 13.60
N CYS A 185 -1.38 -0.44 12.43
CA CYS A 185 -2.43 -1.19 11.74
C CYS A 185 -2.82 -2.48 12.49
N THR A 186 -1.84 -3.23 13.01
CA THR A 186 -2.13 -4.46 13.77
C THR A 186 -2.85 -4.15 15.08
N THR A 187 -2.57 -3.01 15.70
CA THR A 187 -3.33 -2.53 16.86
C THR A 187 -4.77 -2.21 16.51
N TRP A 188 -4.99 -1.51 15.41
CA TRP A 188 -6.34 -1.26 14.93
C TRP A 188 -7.12 -2.56 14.63
N CYS A 189 -6.52 -3.54 13.94
CA CYS A 189 -7.17 -4.82 13.63
C CYS A 189 -7.60 -5.59 14.90
N PHE A 190 -6.77 -5.56 15.94
CA PHE A 190 -7.02 -6.32 17.17
C PHE A 190 -8.03 -5.60 18.08
N GLU A 191 -7.87 -4.30 18.29
CA GLU A 191 -8.59 -3.57 19.35
C GLU A 191 -9.82 -2.80 18.85
N PHE A 192 -9.86 -2.42 17.56
CA PHE A 192 -10.86 -1.47 17.05
C PHE A 192 -11.74 -2.04 15.94
N LEU A 193 -11.19 -2.89 15.07
CA LEU A 193 -11.93 -3.52 14.00
C LEU A 193 -12.94 -4.55 14.57
N GLN A 194 -14.20 -4.49 14.20
CA GLN A 194 -15.26 -5.38 14.71
C GLN A 194 -15.96 -6.13 13.57
N ILE A 195 -16.50 -7.32 13.86
CA ILE A 195 -17.31 -8.08 12.89
C ILE A 195 -18.47 -7.20 12.42
N GLY A 196 -18.75 -7.22 11.11
CA GLY A 196 -19.73 -6.38 10.44
C GLY A 196 -19.19 -5.03 9.96
N GLN A 197 -17.96 -4.63 10.33
CA GLN A 197 -17.38 -3.39 9.84
C GLN A 197 -16.80 -3.53 8.43
N ASN A 198 -16.98 -2.48 7.64
CA ASN A 198 -16.41 -2.37 6.30
C ASN A 198 -14.98 -1.81 6.36
N VAL A 199 -14.12 -2.38 5.54
CA VAL A 199 -12.73 -1.98 5.36
C VAL A 199 -12.43 -1.80 3.88
N ARG A 200 -11.40 -1.01 3.57
CA ARG A 200 -10.90 -0.85 2.21
C ARG A 200 -9.59 -1.60 2.02
N PHE A 201 -9.48 -2.31 0.91
CA PHE A 201 -8.26 -2.96 0.46
C PHE A 201 -7.84 -2.43 -0.90
N THR A 202 -6.54 -2.54 -1.22
CA THR A 202 -6.01 -2.39 -2.58
C THR A 202 -5.16 -3.60 -2.96
N GLY A 203 -5.05 -3.86 -4.25
CA GLY A 203 -4.35 -5.04 -4.80
C GLY A 203 -5.25 -5.92 -5.66
N PRO A 204 -4.91 -7.22 -5.84
CA PRO A 204 -3.73 -7.89 -5.28
C PRO A 204 -2.42 -7.39 -5.89
N PHE A 205 -1.30 -7.60 -5.19
CA PHE A 205 0.03 -7.19 -5.61
C PHE A 205 1.06 -8.30 -5.34
N GLY A 206 2.21 -8.17 -5.99
CA GLY A 206 3.40 -8.95 -5.73
C GLY A 206 3.64 -10.07 -6.74
N ASP A 207 4.93 -10.35 -6.94
CA ASP A 207 5.43 -11.35 -7.89
C ASP A 207 5.93 -12.61 -7.17
N PHE A 208 5.83 -12.64 -5.83
CA PHE A 208 6.12 -13.83 -5.04
C PHE A 208 4.93 -14.78 -5.11
N HIS A 209 4.84 -15.52 -6.20
CA HIS A 209 3.77 -16.48 -6.42
C HIS A 209 4.34 -17.82 -6.90
N LEU A 210 3.51 -18.84 -6.81
CA LEU A 210 3.84 -20.16 -7.31
C LEU A 210 4.15 -20.10 -8.82
N THR A 211 5.24 -20.74 -9.24
CA THR A 211 5.56 -20.94 -10.66
C THR A 211 5.16 -22.36 -11.07
N ALA A 212 4.72 -22.53 -12.31
CA ALA A 212 4.37 -23.84 -12.83
C ALA A 212 5.65 -24.70 -12.97
N THR A 213 5.80 -25.69 -12.09
CA THR A 213 6.95 -26.61 -12.09
C THR A 213 6.52 -28.00 -11.61
N THR A 214 7.25 -29.02 -12.06
CA THR A 214 7.11 -30.41 -11.59
C THR A 214 8.15 -30.78 -10.54
N SER A 215 9.09 -29.89 -10.24
CA SER A 215 10.12 -30.12 -9.24
C SER A 215 9.52 -30.08 -7.82
N PRO A 216 10.05 -30.87 -6.86
CA PRO A 216 9.65 -30.76 -5.47
C PRO A 216 9.86 -29.34 -4.94
N MET A 217 8.91 -28.86 -4.14
CA MET A 217 8.95 -27.53 -3.55
C MET A 217 8.98 -27.63 -2.04
N ILE A 218 9.76 -26.74 -1.41
CA ILE A 218 9.88 -26.62 0.03
C ILE A 218 9.45 -25.20 0.39
N PHE A 219 8.44 -25.09 1.26
CA PHE A 219 7.97 -23.83 1.83
C PHE A 219 8.51 -23.74 3.26
N ILE A 220 9.16 -22.63 3.59
CA ILE A 220 9.78 -22.36 4.89
C ILE A 220 9.14 -21.12 5.49
#